data_AF-A0A6G7KBI5-F1
#
_entry.id   AF-A0A6G7KBI5-F1
#
_cell.length_a   1.000
_cell.length_b   1.000
_cell.length_c   1.000
_cell.angle_alpha   90.00
_cell.angle_beta   90.00
_cell.angle_gamma   90.00
#
_symmetry.space_group_name_H-M   'P 1'
#
loop_
_entity.id
_entity.type
_entity.pdbx_description
1 polymer ?
#
loop_
_entity_poly.entity_id
_entity_poly.type
_entity_poly.pdbx_seq_one_letter_code
_entity_poly.pdbx_strand_id
1 'polypeptide(L)'
;MGNRETGMWLPLEKEAIKKQAWSAQDDVDVFLSDSKRSIEKMRVLVDQMTEDWSEYADEIEEAPEDSVGVYVKMAMMKLSQRHGVYLDLMNEILMNQSNELEQAKLNNSKLQKLQKMDASL
;
A
#
# COMPACT_ATOMS: atom_id res chain seq x y z
N MET A 1 30.96 -22.43 -44.57
CA MET A 1 31.83 -22.30 -43.38
C MET A 1 31.47 -21.00 -42.68
N GLY A 2 31.26 -21.06 -41.37
CA GLY A 2 30.83 -19.94 -40.53
C GLY A 2 29.77 -20.39 -39.54
N ASN A 3 30.23 -20.98 -38.43
CA ASN A 3 29.44 -21.55 -37.34
C ASN A 3 28.35 -20.58 -36.84
N ARG A 4 27.09 -21.02 -36.83
CA ARG A 4 26.09 -20.49 -35.90
C ARG A 4 26.37 -21.12 -34.55
N GLU A 5 27.07 -20.41 -33.68
CA GLU A 5 27.01 -20.68 -32.25
C GLU A 5 25.61 -20.29 -31.77
N THR A 6 24.63 -21.19 -31.98
CA THR A 6 23.36 -21.14 -31.24
C THR A 6 23.69 -21.42 -29.78
N GLY A 7 23.64 -20.36 -28.97
CA GLY A 7 24.03 -20.34 -27.57
C GLY A 7 23.33 -21.43 -26.77
N MET A 8 24.07 -22.49 -26.46
CA MET A 8 23.61 -23.58 -25.62
C MET A 8 23.77 -23.14 -24.17
N TRP A 9 22.72 -22.53 -23.60
CA TRP A 9 22.67 -22.21 -22.17
C TRP A 9 22.92 -23.48 -21.36
N LEU A 10 23.79 -23.37 -20.35
CA LEU A 10 24.05 -24.46 -19.42
C LEU A 10 22.78 -24.70 -18.59
N PRO A 11 22.45 -25.95 -18.22
CA PRO A 11 21.25 -26.29 -17.43
C PRO A 11 21.02 -25.42 -16.18
N LEU A 12 22.11 -24.90 -15.59
CA LEU A 12 22.12 -24.02 -14.42
C LEU A 12 21.46 -22.65 -14.68
N GLU A 13 21.58 -22.11 -15.90
CA GLU A 13 21.07 -20.78 -16.25
C GLU A 13 19.55 -20.81 -16.47
N LYS A 14 19.02 -21.93 -16.99
CA LYS A 14 17.57 -22.19 -17.07
C LYS A 14 16.94 -22.40 -15.69
N GLU A 15 17.64 -23.06 -14.78
CA GLU A 15 17.18 -23.16 -13.38
C GLU A 15 17.17 -21.82 -12.66
N ALA A 16 18.17 -20.96 -12.91
CA ALA A 16 18.23 -19.62 -12.33
C ALA A 16 17.03 -18.76 -12.78
N ILE A 17 16.69 -18.78 -14.07
CA ILE A 17 15.54 -18.04 -14.61
C ILE A 17 14.21 -18.55 -14.03
N LYS A 18 14.04 -19.87 -13.89
CA LYS A 18 12.84 -20.45 -13.26
C LYS A 18 12.70 -20.04 -11.79
N LYS A 19 13.79 -20.10 -11.02
CA LYS A 19 13.81 -19.65 -9.62
C LYS A 19 13.45 -18.17 -9.49
N GLN A 20 13.94 -17.34 -10.41
CA GLN A 20 13.65 -15.92 -10.43
C GLN A 20 12.20 -15.60 -10.83
N ALA A 21 11.61 -16.37 -11.76
CA ALA A 21 10.20 -16.24 -12.13
C ALA A 21 9.25 -16.67 -11.01
N TRP A 22 9.61 -17.68 -10.21
CA TRP A 22 8.83 -18.07 -9.03
C TRP A 22 8.93 -17.02 -7.92
N SER A 23 10.13 -16.49 -7.67
CA SER A 23 10.34 -15.35 -6.76
C SER A 23 9.53 -14.12 -7.16
N ALA A 24 9.30 -13.91 -8.46
CA ALA A 24 8.46 -12.82 -8.96
C ALA A 24 6.97 -12.99 -8.62
N GLN A 25 6.48 -14.22 -8.66
CA GLN A 25 5.10 -14.56 -8.34
C GLN A 25 4.87 -14.37 -6.85
N ASP A 26 5.82 -14.83 -6.02
CA ASP A 26 5.82 -14.62 -4.58
C ASP A 26 5.81 -13.11 -4.24
N ASP A 27 6.59 -12.29 -4.95
CA ASP A 27 6.61 -10.83 -4.78
C ASP A 27 5.24 -10.18 -5.10
N VAL A 28 4.53 -10.66 -6.12
CA VAL A 28 3.19 -10.14 -6.49
C VAL A 28 2.15 -10.53 -5.45
N ASP A 29 2.18 -11.76 -4.95
CA ASP A 29 1.23 -12.22 -3.93
C ASP A 29 1.46 -11.51 -2.59
N VAL A 30 2.72 -11.24 -2.22
CA VAL A 30 3.09 -10.41 -1.07
C VAL A 30 2.55 -8.98 -1.25
N PHE A 31 2.80 -8.35 -2.40
CA PHE A 31 2.28 -7.00 -2.69
C PHE A 31 0.74 -6.92 -2.58
N LEU A 32 0.03 -7.90 -3.13
CA LEU A 32 -1.44 -7.94 -3.05
C LEU A 32 -1.94 -8.15 -1.61
N SER A 33 -1.26 -8.99 -0.83
CA SER A 33 -1.57 -9.19 0.60
C SER A 33 -1.37 -7.90 1.40
N ASP A 34 -0.24 -7.22 1.21
CA ASP A 34 0.07 -5.97 1.91
C ASP A 34 -0.86 -4.82 1.47
N SER A 35 -1.30 -4.83 0.21
CA SER A 35 -2.34 -3.92 -0.28
C SER A 35 -3.69 -4.16 0.37
N LYS A 36 -4.13 -5.41 0.51
CA LYS A 36 -5.37 -5.72 1.24
C LYS A 36 -5.28 -5.28 2.70
N ARG A 37 -4.14 -5.51 3.36
CA ARG A 37 -3.90 -5.06 4.73
C ARG A 37 -3.92 -3.54 4.85
N SER A 38 -3.36 -2.82 3.87
CA SER A 38 -3.35 -1.36 3.85
C SER A 38 -4.75 -0.77 3.69
N ILE A 39 -5.56 -1.34 2.80
CA ILE A 39 -6.98 -0.98 2.64
C ILE A 39 -7.75 -1.20 3.94
N GLU A 40 -7.52 -2.33 4.61
CA GLU A 40 -8.15 -2.64 5.89
C GLU A 40 -7.77 -1.60 6.96
N LYS A 41 -6.49 -1.22 7.06
CA LYS A 41 -6.05 -0.15 7.97
C LYS A 41 -6.73 1.18 7.67
N MET A 42 -6.86 1.55 6.40
CA MET A 42 -7.58 2.78 6.02
C MET A 42 -9.06 2.71 6.42
N ARG A 43 -9.72 1.56 6.24
CA ARG A 43 -11.11 1.37 6.68
C ARG A 43 -11.26 1.61 8.17
N VAL A 44 -10.41 0.97 8.99
CA VAL A 44 -10.41 1.14 10.45
C VAL A 44 -10.21 2.61 10.85
N LEU A 45 -9.33 3.36 10.16
CA LEU A 45 -9.17 4.79 10.43
C LEU A 45 -10.42 5.60 10.11
N VAL A 46 -11.11 5.30 9.01
CA VAL A 46 -12.38 5.96 8.64
C VAL A 46 -13.50 5.62 9.62
N ASP A 47 -13.55 4.38 10.09
CA ASP A 47 -14.52 3.95 11.11
C ASP A 47 -14.29 4.71 12.42
N GLN A 48 -13.02 4.82 12.86
CA GLN A 48 -12.66 5.59 14.06
C GLN A 48 -12.97 7.08 13.92
N MET A 49 -12.72 7.67 12.75
CA MET A 49 -13.10 9.05 12.45
C MET A 49 -14.60 9.26 12.61
N THR A 50 -15.39 8.30 12.13
CA THR A 50 -16.85 8.37 12.19
C THR A 50 -17.33 8.25 13.64
N GLU A 51 -16.74 7.36 14.43
CA GLU A 51 -17.04 7.20 15.85
C GLU A 51 -16.73 8.48 16.65
N ASP A 52 -15.54 9.07 16.45
CA ASP A 52 -15.16 10.33 17.09
C ASP A 52 -16.18 11.44 16.76
N TRP A 53 -16.65 11.51 15.51
CA TRP A 53 -17.63 12.52 15.09
C TRP A 53 -18.99 12.32 15.75
N SER A 54 -19.43 11.07 15.87
CA SER A 54 -20.66 10.72 16.58
C SER A 54 -20.56 11.07 18.06
N GLU A 55 -19.46 10.74 18.73
CA GLU A 55 -19.24 11.08 20.15
C GLU A 55 -19.32 12.60 20.38
N TYR A 56 -18.70 13.39 19.51
CA TYR A 56 -18.76 14.84 19.62
C TYR A 56 -20.16 15.41 19.33
N ALA A 57 -20.93 14.77 18.46
CA ALA A 57 -22.32 15.16 18.22
C ALA A 57 -23.19 14.89 19.46
N ASP A 58 -23.02 13.73 20.08
CA ASP A 58 -23.73 13.34 21.30
C ASP A 58 -23.35 14.30 22.46
N GLU A 59 -22.08 14.65 22.62
CA GLU A 59 -21.62 15.66 23.60
C GLU A 59 -22.31 17.03 23.42
N ILE A 60 -22.58 17.43 22.17
CA ILE A 60 -23.27 18.69 21.87
C ILE A 60 -24.76 18.58 22.17
N GLU A 61 -25.38 17.45 21.86
CA GLU A 61 -26.81 17.21 22.09
C GLU A 61 -27.14 17.16 23.60
N GLU A 62 -26.25 16.60 24.41
CA GLU A 62 -26.39 16.54 25.87
C GLU A 62 -26.00 17.85 26.58
N ALA A 63 -25.47 18.84 25.86
CA ALA A 63 -24.98 20.08 26.46
C ALA A 63 -26.13 20.97 26.98
N PRO A 64 -25.94 21.65 28.13
CA PRO A 64 -26.86 22.70 28.57
C PRO A 64 -27.03 23.79 27.51
N GLU A 65 -28.25 24.29 27.34
CA GLU A 65 -28.63 25.22 26.25
C GLU A 65 -27.79 26.51 26.23
N ASP A 66 -27.39 27.00 27.41
CA ASP A 66 -26.52 28.18 27.58
C ASP A 66 -25.04 27.91 27.26
N SER A 67 -24.66 26.63 27.15
CA SER A 67 -23.29 26.16 27.02
C SER A 67 -23.01 25.48 25.68
N VAL A 68 -24.04 25.23 24.84
CA VAL A 68 -23.91 24.58 23.51
C VAL A 68 -22.80 25.20 22.67
N GLY A 69 -22.70 26.54 22.64
CA GLY A 69 -21.67 27.23 21.86
C GLY A 69 -20.23 26.94 22.32
N VAL A 70 -20.04 26.58 23.58
CA VAL A 70 -18.73 26.15 24.12
C VAL A 70 -18.45 24.70 23.73
N TYR A 71 -19.44 23.81 23.82
CA TYR A 71 -19.30 22.40 23.41
C TYR A 71 -19.02 22.27 21.91
N VAL A 72 -19.71 23.04 21.06
CA VAL A 72 -19.43 23.09 19.62
C VAL A 72 -17.98 23.50 19.34
N LYS A 73 -17.46 24.51 20.06
CA LYS A 73 -16.05 24.95 19.91
C LYS A 73 -15.08 23.86 20.36
N MET A 74 -15.36 23.18 21.47
CA MET A 74 -14.53 22.08 21.95
C MET A 74 -14.53 20.90 20.97
N ALA A 75 -15.71 20.49 20.50
CA ALA A 75 -15.86 19.45 19.48
C ALA A 75 -15.06 19.76 18.21
N MET A 76 -15.17 20.99 17.69
CA MET A 76 -14.40 21.42 16.52
C MET A 76 -12.89 21.40 16.75
N MET A 77 -12.44 21.77 17.96
CA MET A 77 -11.03 21.71 18.32
C MET A 77 -10.52 20.27 18.42
N LYS A 78 -11.27 19.37 19.09
CA LYS A 78 -10.96 17.94 19.17
C LYS A 78 -10.90 17.31 17.77
N LEU A 79 -11.90 17.61 16.93
CA LEU A 79 -12.00 17.12 15.56
C LEU A 79 -10.84 17.61 14.69
N SER A 80 -10.43 18.87 14.81
CA SER A 80 -9.27 19.40 14.09
C SER A 80 -7.96 18.70 14.50
N GLN A 81 -7.77 18.44 15.80
CA GLN A 81 -6.57 17.74 16.29
C GLN A 81 -6.53 16.29 15.81
N ARG A 82 -7.66 15.58 15.94
CA ARG A 82 -7.79 14.19 15.48
C ARG A 82 -7.64 14.08 13.97
N HIS A 83 -8.24 14.98 13.20
CA HIS A 83 -8.16 14.96 11.75
C HIS A 83 -6.72 15.10 11.23
N GLY A 84 -5.89 15.92 11.88
CA GLY A 84 -4.46 15.99 11.56
C GLY A 84 -3.77 14.63 11.71
N VAL A 85 -4.00 13.94 12.83
CA VAL A 85 -3.45 12.59 13.08
C VAL A 85 -3.95 11.58 12.06
N TYR A 86 -5.24 11.61 11.71
CA TYR A 86 -5.79 10.69 10.70
C TYR A 86 -5.17 10.91 9.32
N LEU A 87 -4.99 12.16 8.90
CA LEU A 87 -4.33 12.49 7.64
C LEU A 87 -2.89 12.01 7.61
N ASP A 88 -2.14 12.20 8.70
CA ASP A 88 -0.75 11.72 8.81
C ASP A 88 -0.68 10.19 8.68
N LEU A 89 -1.55 9.47 9.37
CA LEU A 89 -1.61 8.00 9.30
C LEU A 89 -2.03 7.50 7.91
N MET A 90 -3.03 8.14 7.28
CA MET A 90 -3.42 7.79 5.91
C MET A 90 -2.29 8.05 4.91
N ASN A 91 -1.59 9.17 5.05
CA ASN A 91 -0.43 9.48 4.22
C ASN A 91 0.69 8.46 4.39
N GLU A 92 0.97 8.01 5.62
CA GLU A 92 1.96 6.96 5.88
C GLU A 92 1.59 5.65 5.18
N ILE A 93 0.32 5.22 5.28
CA ILE A 93 -0.15 4.01 4.60
C ILE A 93 0.01 4.14 3.08
N LEU A 94 -0.38 5.29 2.51
CA LEU A 94 -0.26 5.55 1.08
C LEU A 94 1.19 5.61 0.60
N MET A 95 2.09 6.21 1.37
CA MET A 95 3.52 6.24 1.05
C MET A 95 4.14 4.85 1.07
N ASN A 96 3.80 4.03 2.06
CA ASN A 96 4.28 2.65 2.14
C ASN A 96 3.79 1.82 0.94
N GLN A 97 2.51 1.94 0.60
CA GLN A 97 1.92 1.31 -0.60
C GLN A 97 2.61 1.75 -1.89
N SER A 98 2.91 3.04 -2.02
CA SER A 98 3.61 3.59 -3.19
C SER A 98 5.02 3.00 -3.33
N ASN A 99 5.76 2.94 -2.22
CA ASN A 99 7.10 2.37 -2.19
C ASN A 99 7.10 0.89 -2.55
N GLU A 100 6.17 0.11 -1.99
CA GLU A 100 5.98 -1.31 -2.31
C GLU A 100 5.66 -1.52 -3.80
N LEU A 101 4.78 -0.68 -4.37
CA LEU A 101 4.43 -0.74 -5.79
C LEU A 101 5.63 -0.42 -6.70
N GLU A 102 6.45 0.58 -6.34
CA GLU A 102 7.66 0.90 -7.09
C GLU A 102 8.68 -0.24 -7.08
N GLN A 103 8.86 -0.90 -5.93
CA GLN A 103 9.73 -2.07 -5.82
C GLN A 103 9.21 -3.25 -6.67
N ALA A 104 7.90 -3.54 -6.59
CA ALA A 104 7.28 -4.59 -7.39
C ALA A 104 7.44 -4.32 -8.90
N LYS A 105 7.26 -3.07 -9.35
CA LYS A 105 7.50 -2.66 -10.75
C LYS A 105 8.95 -2.84 -11.17
N LEU A 106 9.91 -2.45 -10.31
CA LEU A 106 11.34 -2.59 -10.59
C LEU A 106 11.73 -4.07 -10.73
N ASN A 107 11.24 -4.93 -9.84
CA ASN A 107 11.48 -6.37 -9.89
C ASN A 107 10.89 -6.98 -11.17
N ASN A 108 9.65 -6.65 -11.52
CA ASN A 108 9.00 -7.11 -12.76
C ASN A 108 9.78 -6.65 -14.01
N SER A 109 10.25 -5.40 -14.05
CA SER A 109 11.06 -4.91 -15.18
C SER A 109 12.37 -5.70 -15.35
N LYS A 110 13.06 -6.04 -14.26
CA LYS A 110 14.28 -6.87 -14.29
C LYS A 110 13.98 -8.26 -14.88
N LEU A 111 12.86 -8.86 -14.48
CA LEU A 111 12.43 -10.17 -14.98
C LEU A 111 12.08 -10.15 -16.47
N GLN A 112 11.35 -9.13 -16.93
CA GLN A 112 11.03 -8.99 -18.35
C GLN A 112 12.29 -8.81 -19.21
N LYS A 113 13.32 -8.11 -18.70
CA LYS A 113 14.61 -8.00 -19.40
C LYS A 113 15.30 -9.37 -19.52
N LEU A 114 15.29 -10.17 -18.45
CA LEU A 114 15.83 -11.53 -18.45
C LEU A 114 15.08 -12.43 -19.44
N GLN A 115 13.75 -12.39 -19.46
CA GLN A 115 12.92 -13.15 -20.40
C GLN A 115 13.11 -12.71 -21.86
N LYS A 116 13.29 -11.41 -22.12
CA LYS A 116 13.56 -10.92 -23.49
C LYS A 116 14.94 -11.34 -24.01
N MET A 117 15.93 -11.43 -23.14
CA MET A 117 17.24 -12.00 -23.51
C MET A 117 17.12 -13.49 -23.86
N ASP A 118 16.21 -14.23 -23.22
CA ASP A 118 15.90 -15.63 -23.56
C ASP A 118 15.15 -15.77 -24.89
N ALA A 119 14.23 -14.85 -25.22
CA ALA A 119 13.38 -14.94 -26.42
C ALA A 119 13.97 -14.35 -27.72
N SER A 120 15.07 -13.61 -27.65
CA SER A 120 15.70 -12.93 -28.80
C SER A 120 16.86 -13.72 -29.44
N LEU A 121 17.01 -14.99 -29.08
CA LEU A 121 18.06 -15.92 -29.52
C LEU A 121 17.43 -17.23 -30.02
#